data_AF-A0AAR2J2H9-F1
#
_entry.id   AF-A0AAR2J2H9-F1
#
_cell.length_a   1.000
_cell.length_b   1.000
_cell.length_c   1.000
_cell.angle_alpha   90.00
_cell.angle_beta   90.00
_cell.angle_gamma   90.00
#
_symmetry.space_group_name_H-M   'P 1'
#
loop_
_entity.id
_entity.type
_entity.pdbx_description
1 polymer ?
#
loop_
_entity_poly.entity_id
_entity_poly.type
_entity_poly.pdbx_seq_one_letter_code
_entity_poly.pdbx_strand_id
1 'polypeptide(L)'
;MLLLFTYVFYCLTGCCDLTPSPLYERQTFRNKLSSEELRGNASRQGSVDGAAEEEDTKHAPSDSSNLSMANSFGSKELPQAIIIGVKKGGTRALLEFLRVHPDVRAVGAEPHFFDRFYDKGLEWYRNLMPRTLEGQITMEKTPSYFVTREAPARVFAMSRHTKLIVVMGRVQDFLGLKRVVTNKHFYFNQTKGFPCLKKPEGSSRPRCLGKSKGRAHPQIPSEVLLRLRDFYRPFNLKLYQMTGQNFGWE
;
A
#
# COMPACT_ATOMS: atom_id res chain seq x y z
N MET A 1 8.52 -30.45 -39.63
CA MET A 1 8.23 -29.13 -39.01
C MET A 1 6.83 -28.59 -39.35
N LEU A 2 5.77 -29.42 -39.46
CA LEU A 2 4.42 -28.92 -39.79
C LEU A 2 3.53 -28.65 -38.55
N LEU A 3 3.86 -29.23 -37.39
CA LEU A 3 3.10 -29.07 -36.14
C LEU A 3 3.34 -27.74 -35.40
N LEU A 4 4.36 -26.97 -35.78
CA LEU A 4 4.62 -25.63 -35.22
C LEU A 4 3.82 -24.54 -35.96
N PHE A 5 3.62 -24.69 -37.28
CA PHE A 5 2.85 -23.73 -38.08
C PHE A 5 1.34 -23.79 -37.79
N THR A 6 0.79 -24.98 -37.52
CA THR A 6 -0.61 -25.14 -37.11
C THR A 6 -0.88 -24.48 -35.75
N TYR A 7 0.05 -24.59 -34.80
CA TYR A 7 -0.08 -23.97 -33.47
C TYR A 7 -0.02 -22.43 -33.54
N VAL A 8 0.84 -21.88 -34.41
CA VAL A 8 0.92 -20.42 -34.64
C VAL A 8 -0.38 -19.87 -35.25
N PHE A 9 -1.01 -20.58 -36.20
CA PHE A 9 -2.32 -20.17 -36.72
C PHE A 9 -3.44 -20.30 -35.69
N TYR A 10 -3.46 -21.39 -34.91
CA TYR A 10 -4.47 -21.60 -33.85
C TYR A 10 -4.45 -20.50 -32.78
N CYS A 11 -3.28 -19.94 -32.47
CA CYS A 11 -3.15 -18.81 -31.54
C CYS A 11 -3.48 -17.42 -32.13
N LEU A 12 -3.63 -17.29 -33.45
CA LEU A 12 -3.84 -15.99 -34.12
C LEU A 12 -5.30 -15.72 -34.53
N THR A 13 -6.17 -16.73 -34.61
CA THR A 13 -7.59 -16.58 -34.98
C THR A 13 -8.51 -16.77 -33.77
N GLY A 14 -8.31 -15.98 -32.72
CA GLY A 14 -9.02 -16.11 -31.44
C GLY A 14 -10.55 -16.09 -31.58
N CYS A 15 -11.20 -17.19 -31.19
CA CYS A 15 -12.65 -17.34 -31.09
C CYS A 15 -13.04 -18.34 -29.99
N CYS A 16 -14.30 -18.20 -29.55
CA CYS A 16 -15.08 -19.12 -28.71
C CYS A 16 -14.80 -19.11 -27.18
N ASP A 17 -15.56 -18.26 -26.49
CA ASP A 17 -16.25 -18.64 -25.26
C ASP A 17 -17.14 -19.90 -25.43
N LEU A 18 -17.61 -20.44 -24.29
CA LEU A 18 -18.72 -21.38 -24.05
C LEU A 18 -18.41 -22.86 -23.64
N THR A 19 -18.32 -23.04 -22.31
CA THR A 19 -18.92 -24.13 -21.46
C THR A 19 -18.49 -25.61 -21.67
N PRO A 20 -18.83 -26.56 -20.74
CA PRO A 20 -19.42 -26.45 -19.39
C PRO A 20 -18.58 -27.07 -18.24
N SER A 21 -19.01 -26.80 -16.99
CA SER A 21 -18.43 -27.34 -15.74
C SER A 21 -18.86 -28.79 -15.43
N PRO A 22 -18.06 -29.60 -14.70
CA PRO A 22 -18.52 -30.83 -14.05
C PRO A 22 -19.11 -30.55 -12.65
N LEU A 23 -20.30 -31.09 -12.37
CA LEU A 23 -20.94 -31.12 -11.05
C LEU A 23 -20.81 -32.51 -10.40
N TYR A 24 -19.87 -32.68 -9.47
CA TYR A 24 -19.83 -33.75 -8.45
C TYR A 24 -18.76 -33.33 -7.42
N GLU A 25 -18.89 -33.50 -6.09
CA GLU A 25 -19.85 -34.26 -5.29
C GLU A 25 -20.08 -33.54 -3.93
N ARG A 26 -21.31 -33.60 -3.38
CA ARG A 26 -21.66 -32.97 -2.09
C ARG A 26 -22.20 -34.01 -1.11
N GLN A 27 -21.33 -34.88 -0.58
CA GLN A 27 -21.71 -35.80 0.50
C GLN A 27 -20.48 -36.30 1.28
N THR A 28 -20.11 -35.61 2.37
CA THR A 28 -19.64 -36.12 3.68
C THR A 28 -18.87 -35.05 4.46
N PHE A 29 -19.56 -34.10 5.09
CA PHE A 29 -19.15 -33.53 6.39
C PHE A 29 -20.30 -32.81 7.15
N ARG A 30 -21.55 -33.24 6.92
CA ARG A 30 -22.73 -32.70 7.64
C ARG A 30 -23.16 -33.54 8.85
N ASN A 31 -22.49 -34.67 9.11
CA ASN A 31 -22.81 -35.61 10.18
C ASN A 31 -21.66 -35.72 11.20
N LYS A 32 -21.39 -34.63 11.94
CA LYS A 32 -20.72 -34.71 13.26
C LYS A 32 -20.93 -33.50 14.17
N LEU A 33 -21.99 -32.72 13.93
CA LEU A 33 -22.43 -31.62 14.80
C LEU A 33 -23.87 -31.84 15.26
N SER A 34 -24.11 -32.97 15.94
CA SER A 34 -25.33 -33.26 16.71
C SER A 34 -25.13 -34.53 17.55
N SER A 35 -24.49 -34.39 18.70
CA SER A 35 -24.77 -35.16 19.93
C SER A 35 -23.99 -34.52 21.08
N GLU A 36 -24.51 -34.64 22.30
CA GLU A 36 -23.92 -34.12 23.56
C GLU A 36 -23.95 -32.59 23.74
N GLU A 37 -25.18 -32.09 23.74
CA GLU A 37 -25.58 -30.98 24.61
C GLU A 37 -25.48 -31.36 26.11
N LEU A 38 -25.28 -30.34 26.96
CA LEU A 38 -25.66 -30.24 28.38
C LEU A 38 -25.26 -31.36 29.38
N ARG A 39 -24.19 -31.10 30.13
CA ARG A 39 -23.95 -31.45 31.57
C ARG A 39 -22.62 -30.78 31.99
N GLY A 40 -22.44 -30.09 33.12
CA GLY A 40 -23.33 -29.63 34.20
C GLY A 40 -22.49 -28.84 35.23
N ASN A 41 -23.12 -28.01 36.08
CA ASN A 41 -22.41 -27.24 37.12
C ASN A 41 -21.73 -28.14 38.19
N ALA A 42 -20.54 -27.78 38.67
CA ALA A 42 -20.22 -27.68 40.10
C ALA A 42 -18.80 -27.17 40.39
N SER A 43 -18.70 -26.39 41.46
CA SER A 43 -17.52 -25.81 42.11
C SER A 43 -16.55 -26.82 42.76
N ARG A 44 -15.28 -26.42 42.93
CA ARG A 44 -14.52 -26.55 44.20
C ARG A 44 -13.21 -25.75 44.23
N GLN A 45 -12.77 -25.37 45.44
CA GLN A 45 -11.61 -24.51 45.72
C GLN A 45 -10.24 -25.21 45.61
N GLY A 46 -9.18 -24.40 45.52
CA GLY A 46 -7.78 -24.77 45.74
C GLY A 46 -6.88 -23.53 45.77
N SER A 47 -6.51 -23.07 46.97
CA SER A 47 -5.82 -21.78 47.25
C SER A 47 -4.29 -21.87 47.38
N VAL A 48 -3.65 -20.73 47.73
CA VAL A 48 -2.23 -20.52 48.15
C VAL A 48 -1.23 -20.42 46.98
N ASP A 49 -0.41 -19.37 46.80
CA ASP A 49 -0.27 -18.03 47.46
C ASP A 49 0.45 -17.06 46.48
N GLY A 50 0.80 -15.79 46.74
CA GLY A 50 0.67 -14.90 47.92
C GLY A 50 1.82 -13.87 47.97
N ALA A 51 1.50 -12.56 47.85
CA ALA A 51 2.30 -11.39 48.28
C ALA A 51 1.59 -10.10 47.80
N ALA A 52 1.35 -9.15 48.70
CA ALA A 52 0.58 -7.94 48.46
C ALA A 52 1.46 -6.68 48.40
N GLU A 53 0.90 -5.58 47.88
CA GLU A 53 1.05 -4.24 48.49
C GLU A 53 -0.15 -3.36 48.08
N GLU A 54 -0.73 -2.67 49.06
CA GLU A 54 -1.96 -1.85 48.97
C GLU A 54 -1.68 -0.46 48.38
N GLU A 55 -2.50 0.02 47.45
CA GLU A 55 -3.69 0.87 47.67
C GLU A 55 -3.38 2.32 48.12
N ASP A 56 -3.73 3.30 47.26
CA ASP A 56 -4.36 4.53 47.75
C ASP A 56 -5.43 4.98 46.74
N THR A 57 -6.49 5.56 47.27
CA THR A 57 -7.77 5.79 46.60
C THR A 57 -8.04 7.29 46.54
N LYS A 58 -8.62 7.82 45.43
CA LYS A 58 -9.83 8.69 45.46
C LYS A 58 -10.18 9.44 44.15
N HIS A 59 -11.51 9.45 43.91
CA HIS A 59 -12.32 10.49 43.25
C HIS A 59 -12.30 10.61 41.71
N ALA A 60 -13.43 10.20 41.11
CA ALA A 60 -13.95 10.82 39.89
C ALA A 60 -14.74 12.11 40.24
N PRO A 61 -14.97 13.00 39.26
CA PRO A 61 -16.34 13.08 38.75
C PRO A 61 -16.45 13.05 37.21
N SER A 62 -17.70 12.93 36.76
CA SER A 62 -18.17 12.87 35.39
C SER A 62 -17.90 14.12 34.54
N ASP A 63 -17.39 13.94 33.30
CA ASP A 63 -18.14 14.24 32.06
C ASP A 63 -17.25 14.15 30.81
N SER A 64 -17.59 13.30 29.85
CA SER A 64 -17.09 13.37 28.45
C SER A 64 -17.81 12.42 27.47
N SER A 65 -19.11 12.19 27.64
CA SER A 65 -19.95 11.34 26.76
C SER A 65 -20.25 11.93 25.37
N ASN A 66 -19.41 12.86 24.85
CA ASN A 66 -19.65 13.60 23.61
C ASN A 66 -18.47 13.56 22.60
N LEU A 67 -17.56 12.58 22.69
CA LEU A 67 -16.42 12.43 21.76
C LEU A 67 -16.56 11.31 20.70
N SER A 68 -17.77 10.78 20.48
CA SER A 68 -17.99 9.53 19.72
C SER A 68 -18.70 9.66 18.36
N MET A 69 -19.42 10.76 18.08
CA MET A 69 -20.29 10.84 16.87
C MET A 69 -19.57 11.17 15.54
N ALA A 70 -18.32 11.62 15.55
CA ALA A 70 -17.60 12.01 14.33
C ALA A 70 -16.89 10.85 13.58
N ASN A 71 -16.83 9.64 14.17
CA ASN A 71 -15.99 8.54 13.67
C ASN A 71 -16.77 7.47 12.86
N SER A 72 -18.07 7.66 12.66
CA SER A 72 -18.99 6.70 12.02
C SER A 72 -19.18 6.93 10.51
N PHE A 73 -18.92 8.14 10.00
CA PHE A 73 -19.13 8.47 8.59
C PHE A 73 -18.01 7.93 7.68
N GLY A 74 -18.42 7.44 6.50
CA GLY A 74 -17.53 6.87 5.47
C GLY A 74 -17.24 5.38 5.64
N SER A 75 -17.01 4.68 4.54
CA SER A 75 -16.67 3.25 4.51
C SER A 75 -15.15 3.04 4.34
N LYS A 76 -14.64 1.85 4.64
CA LYS A 76 -13.28 1.45 4.24
C LYS A 76 -13.36 0.83 2.86
N GLU A 77 -12.70 1.41 1.87
CA GLU A 77 -12.64 0.83 0.53
C GLU A 77 -11.27 0.27 0.20
N LEU A 78 -11.21 -0.72 -0.70
CA LEU A 78 -9.94 -1.20 -1.26
C LEU A 78 -9.26 -0.09 -2.08
N PRO A 79 -7.92 -0.05 -2.14
CA PRO A 79 -7.21 1.06 -2.76
C PRO A 79 -7.42 1.08 -4.28
N GLN A 80 -8.05 2.16 -4.77
CA GLN A 80 -8.22 2.41 -6.20
C GLN A 80 -6.89 2.81 -6.86
N ALA A 81 -5.88 3.22 -6.08
CA ALA A 81 -4.53 3.48 -6.58
C ALA A 81 -3.42 3.02 -5.62
N ILE A 82 -2.36 2.41 -6.18
CA ILE A 82 -1.24 1.84 -5.41
C ILE A 82 0.09 2.39 -5.94
N ILE A 83 0.92 2.91 -5.03
CA ILE A 83 2.31 3.27 -5.33
C ILE A 83 3.19 2.02 -5.12
N ILE A 84 3.37 1.25 -6.19
CA ILE A 84 4.05 -0.06 -6.19
C ILE A 84 5.57 0.02 -6.09
N GLY A 85 6.16 1.19 -6.37
CA GLY A 85 7.60 1.33 -6.52
C GLY A 85 8.07 2.70 -6.98
N VAL A 86 9.37 2.90 -7.20
CA VAL A 86 10.45 1.94 -6.86
C VAL A 86 11.02 2.21 -5.47
N LYS A 87 11.65 1.21 -4.85
CA LYS A 87 12.41 1.39 -3.60
C LYS A 87 13.43 2.52 -3.79
N LYS A 88 13.55 3.42 -2.81
CA LYS A 88 14.36 4.66 -2.84
C LYS A 88 13.87 5.77 -3.80
N GLY A 89 13.04 5.50 -4.80
CA GLY A 89 12.54 6.46 -5.80
C GLY A 89 11.55 7.52 -5.30
N GLY A 90 11.69 8.03 -4.07
CA GLY A 90 10.85 9.12 -3.56
C GLY A 90 9.42 8.77 -3.17
N THR A 91 9.00 7.51 -3.25
CA THR A 91 7.60 7.06 -3.02
C THR A 91 6.94 7.59 -1.73
N ARG A 92 7.69 7.75 -0.62
CA ARG A 92 7.13 8.36 0.61
C ARG A 92 6.85 9.87 0.45
N ALA A 93 7.68 10.59 -0.30
CA ALA A 93 7.41 12.00 -0.63
C ALA A 93 6.12 12.10 -1.45
N LEU A 94 5.97 11.24 -2.47
CA LEU A 94 4.77 11.17 -3.30
C LEU A 94 3.49 11.06 -2.46
N LEU A 95 3.45 10.08 -1.56
CA LEU A 95 2.26 9.82 -0.75
C LEU A 95 1.95 11.00 0.19
N GLU A 96 2.97 11.61 0.82
CA GLU A 96 2.74 12.78 1.68
C GLU A 96 2.26 14.01 0.91
N PHE A 97 2.65 14.16 -0.36
CA PHE A 97 2.17 15.26 -1.22
C PHE A 97 0.75 14.99 -1.71
N LEU A 98 0.41 13.76 -2.10
CA LEU A 98 -0.96 13.40 -2.51
C LEU A 98 -1.96 13.54 -1.36
N ARG A 99 -1.56 13.20 -0.12
CA ARG A 99 -2.37 13.39 1.12
C ARG A 99 -2.65 14.86 1.49
N VAL A 100 -2.20 15.83 0.69
CA VAL A 100 -2.61 17.24 0.79
C VAL A 100 -3.94 17.49 0.07
N HIS A 101 -4.25 16.68 -0.94
CA HIS A 101 -5.51 16.78 -1.68
C HIS A 101 -6.69 16.33 -0.79
N PRO A 102 -7.82 17.07 -0.75
CA PRO A 102 -8.96 16.71 0.10
C PRO A 102 -9.53 15.33 -0.26
N ASP A 103 -9.50 14.98 -1.55
CA ASP A 103 -10.06 13.73 -2.07
C ASP A 103 -9.06 12.55 -2.03
N VAL A 104 -7.99 12.63 -1.23
CA VAL A 104 -7.01 11.54 -1.08
C VAL A 104 -6.89 11.09 0.38
N ARG A 105 -7.19 9.82 0.62
CA ARG A 105 -6.98 9.12 1.89
C ARG A 105 -5.97 8.00 1.66
N ALA A 106 -5.04 7.80 2.60
CA ALA A 106 -3.99 6.81 2.41
C ALA A 106 -3.53 6.14 3.71
N VAL A 107 -3.13 4.87 3.59
CA VAL A 107 -2.46 4.13 4.65
C VAL A 107 -1.07 4.74 4.92
N GLY A 108 -0.76 5.00 6.19
CA GLY A 108 0.50 5.64 6.60
C GLY A 108 1.71 4.69 6.66
N ALA A 109 1.47 3.40 6.91
CA ALA A 109 2.46 2.33 6.86
C ALA A 109 2.56 1.72 5.45
N GLU A 110 3.48 0.79 5.24
CA GLU A 110 3.57 -0.03 4.03
C GLU A 110 2.84 -1.36 4.33
N PRO A 111 1.64 -1.63 3.74
CA PRO A 111 0.85 -2.82 4.11
C PRO A 111 1.54 -4.16 3.89
N HIS A 112 2.43 -4.26 2.91
CA HIS A 112 3.09 -5.51 2.51
C HIS A 112 2.11 -6.67 2.23
N PHE A 113 0.94 -6.36 1.67
CA PHE A 113 -0.09 -7.35 1.38
C PHE A 113 0.28 -8.20 0.17
N PHE A 114 0.57 -7.59 -0.98
CA PHE A 114 0.83 -8.33 -2.21
C PHE A 114 2.20 -9.05 -2.28
N ASP A 115 3.10 -8.79 -1.32
CA ASP A 115 4.41 -9.44 -1.20
C ASP A 115 4.56 -10.36 0.04
N ARG A 116 4.02 -10.01 1.22
CA ARG A 116 4.28 -10.79 2.46
C ARG A 116 3.04 -11.35 3.15
N PHE A 117 1.89 -10.70 3.03
CA PHE A 117 0.71 -10.99 3.85
C PHE A 117 -0.54 -11.34 3.03
N TYR A 118 -0.35 -11.81 1.79
CA TYR A 118 -1.45 -12.09 0.86
C TYR A 118 -2.43 -13.14 1.41
N ASP A 119 -1.90 -14.14 2.12
CA ASP A 119 -2.67 -15.25 2.69
C ASP A 119 -3.62 -14.81 3.82
N LYS A 120 -3.52 -13.57 4.32
CA LYS A 120 -4.49 -12.98 5.25
C LYS A 120 -5.80 -12.55 4.59
N GLY A 121 -5.87 -12.60 3.25
CA GLY A 121 -7.06 -12.30 2.47
C GLY A 121 -7.38 -10.80 2.32
N LEU A 122 -8.28 -10.50 1.38
CA LEU A 122 -8.64 -9.13 1.02
C LEU A 122 -9.36 -8.37 2.15
N GLU A 123 -10.10 -9.06 3.02
CA GLU A 123 -10.80 -8.40 4.14
C GLU A 123 -9.81 -7.90 5.21
N TRP A 124 -8.71 -8.62 5.47
CA TRP A 124 -7.63 -8.11 6.32
C TRP A 124 -7.00 -6.86 5.70
N TYR A 125 -6.75 -6.88 4.39
CA TYR A 125 -6.18 -5.74 3.65
C TYR A 125 -7.12 -4.52 3.65
N ARG A 126 -8.42 -4.72 3.39
CA ARG A 126 -9.47 -3.70 3.48
C ARG A 126 -9.50 -3.06 4.86
N ASN A 127 -9.31 -3.84 5.92
CA ASN A 127 -9.32 -3.32 7.29
C ASN A 127 -8.12 -2.46 7.65
N LEU A 128 -7.02 -2.49 6.89
CA LEU A 128 -5.92 -1.53 7.04
C LEU A 128 -6.24 -0.14 6.44
N MET A 129 -7.24 -0.05 5.57
CA MET A 129 -7.56 1.17 4.84
C MET A 129 -8.22 2.21 5.75
N PRO A 130 -7.93 3.52 5.57
CA PRO A 130 -8.68 4.58 6.23
C PRO A 130 -10.14 4.57 5.75
N ARG A 131 -11.06 5.10 6.58
CA ARG A 131 -12.39 5.46 6.07
C ARG A 131 -12.29 6.58 5.05
N THR A 132 -13.09 6.47 4.00
CA THR A 132 -13.29 7.40 2.88
C THR A 132 -14.74 7.80 2.78
N LEU A 133 -14.97 9.04 2.37
CA LEU A 133 -16.26 9.51 1.87
C LEU A 133 -16.37 9.22 0.37
N GLU A 134 -17.59 9.36 -0.18
CA GLU A 134 -17.83 9.30 -1.61
C GLU A 134 -16.95 10.32 -2.36
N GLY A 135 -16.46 9.95 -3.55
CA GLY A 135 -15.51 10.74 -4.34
C GLY A 135 -14.05 10.69 -3.87
N GLN A 136 -13.75 10.23 -2.64
CA GLN A 136 -12.36 10.12 -2.17
C GLN A 136 -11.66 8.85 -2.68
N ILE A 137 -10.38 9.01 -3.04
CA ILE A 137 -9.49 7.93 -3.45
C ILE A 137 -8.74 7.37 -2.23
N THR A 138 -8.86 6.07 -2.00
CA THR A 138 -8.03 5.30 -1.07
C THR A 138 -6.73 4.87 -1.75
N MET A 139 -5.61 5.07 -1.05
CA MET A 139 -4.28 4.74 -1.55
C MET A 139 -3.41 3.99 -0.53
N GLU A 140 -2.48 3.18 -1.05
CA GLU A 140 -1.35 2.67 -0.28
C GLU A 140 -0.03 2.81 -1.04
N LYS A 141 1.07 2.46 -0.37
CA LYS A 141 2.43 2.57 -0.92
C LYS A 141 3.32 1.47 -0.35
N THR A 142 3.68 0.49 -1.17
CA THR A 142 4.61 -0.60 -0.82
C THR A 142 5.63 -0.78 -1.94
N PRO A 143 6.84 -0.20 -1.83
CA PRO A 143 7.79 -0.12 -2.95
C PRO A 143 8.47 -1.44 -3.35
N SER A 144 8.24 -2.52 -2.62
CA SER A 144 8.70 -3.88 -2.96
C SER A 144 7.82 -4.58 -4.00
N TYR A 145 6.57 -4.17 -4.18
CA TYR A 145 5.67 -4.80 -5.15
C TYR A 145 6.24 -4.74 -6.58
N PHE A 146 6.94 -3.66 -6.94
CA PHE A 146 7.60 -3.51 -8.25
C PHE A 146 8.61 -4.62 -8.60
N VAL A 147 9.21 -5.28 -7.60
CA VAL A 147 10.13 -6.41 -7.79
C VAL A 147 9.55 -7.75 -7.33
N THR A 148 8.28 -7.76 -6.90
CA THR A 148 7.57 -8.99 -6.48
C THR A 148 6.87 -9.58 -7.69
N ARG A 149 7.31 -10.76 -8.13
CA ARG A 149 6.84 -11.41 -9.37
C ARG A 149 5.32 -11.65 -9.38
N GLU A 150 4.75 -11.97 -8.23
CA GLU A 150 3.34 -12.34 -8.05
C GLU A 150 2.44 -11.11 -7.91
N ALA A 151 2.98 -9.95 -7.52
CA ALA A 151 2.19 -8.77 -7.18
C ALA A 151 1.34 -8.24 -8.35
N PRO A 152 1.80 -8.18 -9.62
CA PRO A 152 0.96 -7.74 -10.73
C PRO A 152 -0.30 -8.60 -10.91
N ALA A 153 -0.16 -9.93 -10.86
CA ALA A 153 -1.27 -10.86 -10.98
C ALA A 153 -2.25 -10.74 -9.80
N ARG A 154 -1.73 -10.63 -8.58
CA ARG A 154 -2.54 -10.48 -7.36
C ARG A 154 -3.31 -9.15 -7.32
N VAL A 155 -2.72 -8.05 -7.80
CA VAL A 155 -3.42 -6.75 -7.89
C VAL A 155 -4.49 -6.79 -8.98
N PHE A 156 -4.20 -7.38 -10.14
CA PHE A 156 -5.18 -7.56 -11.21
C PHE A 156 -6.38 -8.42 -10.78
N ALA A 157 -6.15 -9.46 -9.98
CA ALA A 157 -7.18 -10.30 -9.38
C ALA A 157 -8.03 -9.56 -8.32
N MET A 158 -7.48 -8.55 -7.64
CA MET A 158 -8.25 -7.70 -6.73
C MET A 158 -9.16 -6.73 -7.52
N SER A 159 -8.61 -6.03 -8.51
CA SER A 159 -9.40 -5.17 -9.39
C SER A 159 -8.63 -4.82 -10.66
N ARG A 160 -9.29 -4.96 -11.82
CA ARG A 160 -8.77 -4.57 -13.13
C ARG A 160 -8.67 -3.04 -13.31
N HIS A 161 -9.27 -2.26 -12.42
CA HIS A 161 -9.30 -0.79 -12.48
C HIS A 161 -8.31 -0.10 -11.53
N THR A 162 -7.55 -0.86 -10.72
CA THR A 162 -6.56 -0.29 -9.80
C THR A 162 -5.42 0.42 -10.56
N LYS A 163 -5.27 1.72 -10.30
CA LYS A 163 -4.25 2.57 -10.93
C LYS A 163 -2.87 2.35 -10.28
N LEU A 164 -1.86 1.98 -11.06
CA LEU A 164 -0.49 1.74 -10.59
C LEU A 164 0.41 2.96 -10.78
N ILE A 165 1.17 3.35 -9.76
CA ILE A 165 2.03 4.54 -9.79
C ILE A 165 3.50 4.17 -9.48
N VAL A 166 4.41 4.67 -10.32
CA VAL A 166 5.87 4.46 -10.18
C VAL A 166 6.67 5.78 -10.12
N VAL A 167 6.17 6.88 -10.70
CA VAL A 167 6.93 8.15 -10.85
C VAL A 167 6.06 9.39 -10.55
N MET A 168 6.67 10.42 -9.95
CA MET A 168 6.02 11.62 -9.37
C MET A 168 5.27 12.55 -10.36
N GLY A 169 5.76 12.70 -11.60
CA GLY A 169 5.57 13.93 -12.37
C GLY A 169 4.15 14.22 -12.89
N ARG A 170 3.37 13.18 -13.20
CA ARG A 170 2.03 13.29 -13.84
C ARG A 170 0.92 12.63 -13.00
N VAL A 171 1.15 12.42 -11.70
CA VAL A 171 0.30 11.56 -10.86
C VAL A 171 -1.07 12.16 -10.57
N GLN A 172 -1.18 13.47 -10.35
CA GLN A 172 -2.49 14.13 -10.16
C GLN A 172 -3.38 13.92 -11.39
N ASP A 173 -2.84 14.17 -12.59
CA ASP A 173 -3.56 14.01 -13.86
C ASP A 173 -3.94 12.55 -14.11
N PHE A 174 -3.01 11.61 -13.89
CA PHE A 174 -3.25 10.16 -14.01
C PHE A 174 -4.34 9.64 -13.05
N LEU A 175 -4.39 10.20 -11.84
CA LEU A 175 -5.44 9.88 -10.87
C LEU A 175 -6.79 10.51 -11.23
N GLY A 176 -6.82 11.59 -12.03
CA GLY A 176 -8.01 12.39 -12.32
C GLY A 176 -8.27 13.46 -11.25
N LEU A 177 -7.26 13.81 -10.45
CA LEU A 177 -7.36 14.78 -9.37
C LEU A 177 -7.16 16.21 -9.88
N LYS A 178 -7.85 17.16 -9.25
CA LYS A 178 -7.58 18.59 -9.45
C LYS A 178 -6.14 18.88 -9.06
N ARG A 179 -5.43 19.69 -9.86
CA ARG A 179 -4.02 20.05 -9.60
C ARG A 179 -3.92 21.05 -8.44
N VAL A 180 -4.04 20.55 -7.22
CA VAL A 180 -3.90 21.33 -5.97
C VAL A 180 -2.42 21.56 -5.66
N VAL A 181 -1.57 20.53 -5.80
CA VAL A 181 -0.16 20.63 -5.45
C VAL A 181 0.66 21.11 -6.65
N THR A 182 1.12 22.36 -6.56
CA THR A 182 2.00 23.04 -7.54
C THR A 182 3.33 23.46 -6.91
N ASN A 183 4.32 23.85 -7.73
CA ASN A 183 5.65 24.32 -7.30
C ASN A 183 5.61 25.38 -6.19
N LYS A 184 4.58 26.24 -6.17
CA LYS A 184 4.39 27.28 -5.14
C LYS A 184 4.29 26.72 -3.72
N HIS A 185 3.80 25.48 -3.57
CA HIS A 185 3.63 24.78 -2.29
C HIS A 185 4.91 24.12 -1.76
N PHE A 186 6.03 24.24 -2.47
CA PHE A 186 7.32 23.70 -2.04
C PHE A 186 8.28 24.82 -1.66
N TYR A 187 9.15 24.54 -0.69
CA TYR A 187 10.32 25.35 -0.39
C TYR A 187 11.52 24.43 -0.22
N PHE A 188 12.69 24.85 -0.71
CA PHE A 188 13.92 24.09 -0.50
C PHE A 188 14.42 24.32 0.92
N ASN A 189 14.65 23.25 1.67
CA ASN A 189 15.21 23.34 3.01
C ASN A 189 16.71 23.04 2.94
N GLN A 190 17.54 24.07 3.11
CA GLN A 190 19.00 23.97 2.98
C GLN A 190 19.60 22.99 3.99
N THR A 191 19.18 23.04 5.26
CA THR A 191 19.64 22.13 6.33
C THR A 191 19.31 20.66 6.05
N LYS A 192 18.23 20.40 5.31
CA LYS A 192 17.80 19.04 4.93
C LYS A 192 18.29 18.60 3.55
N GLY A 193 18.65 19.53 2.66
CA GLY A 193 19.07 19.23 1.29
C GLY A 193 17.96 18.79 0.34
N PHE A 194 16.67 19.03 0.65
CA PHE A 194 15.56 18.66 -0.24
C PHE A 194 14.32 19.56 -0.11
N PRO A 195 13.40 19.56 -1.11
CA PRO A 195 12.13 20.27 -1.04
C PRO A 195 11.20 19.76 0.07
N CYS A 196 10.81 20.66 0.96
CA CYS A 196 9.76 20.48 1.96
C CYS A 196 8.43 21.05 1.44
N LEU A 197 7.31 20.50 1.91
CA LEU A 197 5.98 21.08 1.67
C LEU A 197 5.75 22.29 2.60
N LYS A 198 5.25 23.40 2.06
CA LYS A 198 4.80 24.58 2.81
C LYS A 198 3.51 24.26 3.58
N LYS A 199 3.25 25.06 4.62
CA LYS A 199 2.00 25.01 5.37
C LYS A 199 0.85 25.59 4.53
N PRO A 200 -0.37 25.03 4.58
CA PRO A 200 -1.57 25.84 4.38
C PRO A 200 -1.69 26.83 5.56
N GLU A 201 -2.22 28.02 5.29
CA GLU A 201 -2.41 29.05 6.31
C GLU A 201 -3.31 28.51 7.45
N GLY A 202 -2.89 28.72 8.70
CA GLY A 202 -3.55 28.16 9.89
C GLY A 202 -2.95 26.88 10.49
N SER A 203 -2.02 26.17 9.83
CA SER A 203 -1.44 24.94 10.40
C SER A 203 -0.18 25.16 11.26
N SER A 204 -0.15 24.63 12.49
CA SER A 204 0.92 24.88 13.46
C SER A 204 2.26 24.21 13.15
N ARG A 205 2.30 23.04 12.48
CA ARG A 205 3.55 22.28 12.22
C ARG A 205 3.82 22.02 10.72
N PRO A 206 5.03 22.33 10.19
CA PRO A 206 5.36 22.07 8.79
C PRO A 206 5.57 20.58 8.51
N ARG A 207 4.83 20.00 7.55
CA ARG A 207 5.01 18.60 7.12
C ARG A 207 6.19 18.44 6.17
N CYS A 208 7.41 18.57 6.69
CA CYS A 208 8.60 18.10 6.00
C CYS A 208 9.01 16.69 6.46
N LEU A 209 9.51 15.87 5.52
CA LEU A 209 9.88 14.48 5.78
C LEU A 209 10.91 14.35 6.92
N GLY A 210 10.83 13.23 7.64
CA GLY A 210 11.68 12.94 8.81
C GLY A 210 13.16 12.72 8.48
N LYS A 211 14.00 12.70 9.53
CA LYS A 211 15.48 12.68 9.48
C LYS A 211 16.10 11.55 8.61
N SER A 212 15.35 10.50 8.30
CA SER A 212 15.84 9.35 7.50
C SER A 212 15.80 9.56 5.98
N LYS A 213 15.26 10.69 5.50
CA LYS A 213 15.12 11.08 4.08
C LYS A 213 16.10 12.19 3.71
N GLY A 214 16.48 12.27 2.42
CA GLY A 214 17.40 13.30 1.92
C GLY A 214 18.79 13.27 2.55
N ARG A 215 19.33 12.06 2.75
CA ARG A 215 20.70 11.89 3.25
C ARG A 215 21.66 12.42 2.19
N ALA A 216 22.71 13.13 2.62
CA ALA A 216 23.83 13.45 1.76
C ALA A 216 24.37 12.17 1.10
N HIS A 217 24.74 12.24 -0.18
CA HIS A 217 25.47 11.16 -0.81
C HIS A 217 26.85 11.05 -0.15
N PRO A 218 27.35 9.83 0.13
CA PRO A 218 28.73 9.66 0.57
C PRO A 218 29.68 10.16 -0.51
N GLN A 219 30.86 10.61 -0.13
CA GLN A 219 31.94 10.83 -1.09
C GLN A 219 32.40 9.46 -1.60
N ILE A 220 32.29 9.24 -2.92
CA ILE A 220 32.66 7.99 -3.59
C ILE A 220 33.84 8.33 -4.52
N PRO A 221 34.97 7.60 -4.45
CA PRO A 221 36.10 7.83 -5.34
C PRO A 221 35.70 7.75 -6.82
N SER A 222 36.24 8.66 -7.65
CA SER A 222 35.85 8.76 -9.06
C SER A 222 36.05 7.46 -9.86
N GLU A 223 37.06 6.66 -9.52
CA GLU A 223 37.26 5.33 -10.12
C GLU A 223 36.08 4.38 -9.86
N VAL A 224 35.54 4.37 -8.63
CA VAL A 224 34.36 3.56 -8.27
C VAL A 224 33.12 4.08 -9.00
N LEU A 225 32.97 5.39 -9.15
CA LEU A 225 31.88 5.98 -9.95
C LEU A 225 31.98 5.59 -11.44
N LEU A 226 33.18 5.58 -12.03
CA LEU A 226 33.40 5.13 -13.40
C LEU A 226 33.05 3.65 -13.56
N ARG A 227 33.60 2.77 -12.72
CA ARG A 227 33.28 1.32 -12.72
C ARG A 227 31.76 1.08 -12.58
N LEU A 228 31.06 1.85 -11.75
CA LEU A 228 29.60 1.77 -11.61
C LEU A 228 28.87 2.25 -12.87
N ARG A 229 29.29 3.37 -13.50
CA ARG A 229 28.71 3.85 -14.77
C ARG A 229 28.89 2.83 -15.89
N ASP A 230 30.09 2.27 -16.05
CA ASP A 230 30.37 1.26 -17.06
C ASP A 230 29.54 -0.01 -16.84
N PHE A 231 29.42 -0.48 -15.58
CA PHE A 231 28.56 -1.61 -15.23
C PHE A 231 27.08 -1.35 -15.51
N TYR A 232 26.56 -0.16 -15.17
CA TYR A 232 25.14 0.15 -15.37
C TYR A 232 24.78 0.60 -16.80
N ARG A 233 25.74 1.04 -17.63
CA ARG A 233 25.52 1.52 -19.01
C ARG A 233 24.59 0.62 -19.84
N PRO A 234 24.82 -0.71 -20.00
CA PRO A 234 23.92 -1.55 -20.82
C PRO A 234 22.49 -1.63 -20.26
N PHE A 235 22.32 -1.58 -18.94
CA PHE A 235 21.01 -1.60 -18.30
C PHE A 235 20.30 -0.25 -18.42
N ASN A 236 21.04 0.86 -18.31
CA ASN A 236 20.54 2.21 -18.53
C ASN A 236 20.08 2.39 -19.98
N LEU A 237 20.88 1.97 -20.97
CA LEU A 237 20.48 2.02 -22.39
C LEU A 237 19.21 1.21 -22.65
N LYS A 238 19.10 0.00 -22.09
CA LYS A 238 17.88 -0.81 -22.19
C LYS A 238 16.68 -0.13 -21.53
N LEU A 239 16.86 0.52 -20.38
CA LEU A 239 15.82 1.31 -19.73
C LEU A 239 15.39 2.48 -20.65
N TYR A 240 16.33 3.21 -21.24
CA TYR A 240 16.04 4.35 -22.11
C TYR A 240 15.25 3.95 -23.36
N GLN A 241 15.57 2.79 -23.94
CA GLN A 241 14.79 2.18 -25.03
C GLN A 241 13.38 1.81 -24.58
N MET A 242 13.24 1.20 -23.39
CA MET A 242 11.93 0.81 -22.84
C MET A 242 11.05 2.01 -22.44
N THR A 243 11.64 3.12 -22.01
CA THR A 243 10.90 4.33 -21.58
C THR A 243 10.76 5.38 -22.67
N GLY A 244 11.46 5.25 -23.80
CA GLY A 244 11.57 6.29 -24.83
C GLY A 244 12.21 7.60 -24.32
N GLN A 245 13.06 7.52 -23.29
CA GLN A 245 13.63 8.69 -22.61
C GLN A 245 15.05 8.40 -22.12
N ASN A 246 16.02 9.23 -22.52
CA ASN A 246 17.35 9.26 -21.91
C ASN A 246 17.29 10.09 -20.61
N PHE A 247 17.94 9.59 -19.55
CA PHE A 247 18.03 10.26 -18.24
C PHE A 247 19.46 10.71 -17.86
N GLY A 248 20.48 10.39 -18.64
CA GLY A 248 21.89 10.81 -18.45
C GLY A 248 22.58 10.22 -17.21
N TRP A 249 22.64 8.88 -17.06
CA TRP A 249 23.10 8.17 -15.84
C TRP A 249 24.35 7.25 -15.91
N GLU A 250 25.23 7.22 -16.92
CA GLU A 250 25.42 8.07 -18.09
C GLU A 250 26.92 8.41 -18.18
#